data_AF-A0A369J612-F1
#
_entry.id   AF-A0A369J612-F1
#
_cell.length_a   1.000
_cell.length_b   1.000
_cell.length_c   1.000
_cell.angle_alpha   90.00
_cell.angle_beta   90.00
_cell.angle_gamma   90.00
#
_symmetry.space_group_name_H-M   'P 1'
#
loop_
_entity.id
_entity.type
_entity.pdbx_description
1 polymer ?
#
loop_
_entity_poly.entity_id
_entity_poly.type
_entity_poly.pdbx_seq_one_letter_code
_entity_poly.pdbx_strand_id
1 'polypeptide(L)'
;APGVIDANGFAICPDCDTNVNCGKVGISNLEKRHRGKKVCLDQIARRDKSARTKKNTSILSFLQPKPARVPSTVTAPSLIGGSGSSSTWAPLIRSAETLPDRPRRATSERAPVIQKLRNLVLRLPTSVLVAVSDDALAIFSGNPEQTVDPQMDGDEIWEGMMNSTLKRALGWGRELDLTGVVRRGALGMDGFVKFLDYFMTERGVSAERVEGKLEYLFETLAKMTAEVTLPLITPVGVDNEMDPASVRAVASSQADEQPHIEVTETINIPTTIDVDALPDDVVVSSRQRSTCTGYHLPIPDGQSPHSTYPFALHDSVNPPWDYSVVNGVMSLVARGCDGTPMKGREICRKCENLENNMTLTGILSRMKDGVHENAPFAYHPFSGMVEVLHRKSAQIKHLRLRGLNQARKLLVQATALSDHKRFALAIASGAFERVGRLVSIALKQRRGIRGILTLYDAAAKGIYKPKSYTEEDDMRGLLLWRLGGNRIAHIAHRALGLPGLTTLRNRSIMPPLITSPSMPTTSWQLHI
;
A
#
# COMPACT_ATOMS: atom_id res chain seq x y z
N ALA A 1 -3.91 -37.98 -4.90
CA ALA A 1 -2.67 -38.63 -5.37
C ALA A 1 -1.87 -39.09 -4.16
N PRO A 2 -1.26 -40.30 -4.17
CA PRO A 2 -0.31 -40.70 -3.13
C PRO A 2 0.85 -39.68 -3.08
N GLY A 3 1.32 -39.35 -1.88
CA GLY A 3 2.27 -38.26 -1.66
C GLY A 3 3.58 -38.48 -2.42
N VAL A 4 3.98 -37.51 -3.24
CA VAL A 4 5.27 -37.52 -3.94
C VAL A 4 6.38 -37.32 -2.91
N ILE A 5 7.38 -38.21 -2.91
CA ILE A 5 8.59 -38.03 -2.09
C ILE A 5 9.47 -36.99 -2.77
N ASP A 6 9.94 -35.99 -2.01
CA ASP A 6 10.92 -35.03 -2.49
C ASP A 6 12.32 -35.64 -2.64
N ALA A 7 13.25 -34.91 -3.27
CA ALA A 7 14.63 -35.35 -3.45
C ALA A 7 15.38 -35.61 -2.12
N ASN A 8 14.84 -35.15 -0.99
CA ASN A 8 15.43 -35.29 0.34
C ASN A 8 14.83 -36.47 1.13
N GLY A 9 13.92 -37.25 0.54
CA GLY A 9 13.31 -38.40 1.19
C GLY A 9 12.14 -38.05 2.13
N PHE A 10 11.56 -36.86 2.02
CA PHE A 10 10.38 -36.45 2.78
C PHE A 10 9.13 -36.50 1.91
N ALA A 11 7.98 -36.78 2.53
CA ALA A 11 6.68 -36.66 1.89
C ALA A 11 5.72 -35.88 2.80
N ILE A 12 4.86 -35.07 2.19
CA ILE A 12 3.83 -34.33 2.91
C ILE A 12 2.65 -35.27 3.18
N CYS A 13 2.28 -35.43 4.45
CA CYS A 13 1.12 -36.22 4.83
C CYS A 13 -0.19 -35.54 4.37
N PRO A 14 -1.07 -36.21 3.60
CA PRO A 14 -2.28 -35.57 3.07
C PRO A 14 -3.34 -35.26 4.15
N ASP A 15 -3.28 -35.89 5.32
CA ASP A 15 -4.28 -35.68 6.37
C ASP A 15 -3.93 -34.48 7.27
N CYS A 16 -2.64 -34.31 7.60
CA CYS A 16 -2.16 -33.33 8.58
C CYS A 16 -1.21 -32.26 8.03
N ASP A 17 -0.87 -32.31 6.73
CA ASP A 17 0.03 -31.39 6.02
C ASP A 17 1.46 -31.28 6.59
N THR A 18 1.92 -32.27 7.37
CA THR A 18 3.29 -32.26 7.90
C THR A 18 4.25 -33.03 7.02
N ASN A 19 5.48 -32.51 6.95
CA ASN A 19 6.54 -33.13 6.17
C ASN A 19 7.16 -34.28 6.99
N VAL A 20 7.06 -35.50 6.49
CA VAL A 20 7.45 -36.73 7.20
C VAL A 20 8.62 -37.37 6.47
N ASN A 21 9.69 -37.67 7.21
CA ASN A 21 10.83 -38.41 6.66
C ASN A 21 10.42 -39.86 6.38
N CYS A 22 10.37 -40.22 5.11
CA CYS A 22 9.97 -41.54 4.65
C CYS A 22 11.11 -42.57 4.77
N GLY A 23 12.37 -42.12 4.94
CA GLY A 23 13.55 -42.96 5.02
C GLY A 23 13.73 -43.86 3.78
N LYS A 24 14.56 -44.89 3.91
CA LYS A 24 14.83 -45.86 2.81
C LYS A 24 13.59 -46.67 2.40
N VAL A 25 12.56 -46.72 3.24
CA VAL A 25 11.34 -47.52 3.03
C VAL A 25 10.31 -46.78 2.17
N GLY A 26 10.52 -45.49 1.90
CA GLY A 26 9.67 -44.71 1.01
C GLY A 26 8.25 -44.47 1.56
N ILE A 27 7.28 -44.30 0.65
CA ILE A 27 5.90 -43.89 0.97
C ILE A 27 5.23 -44.86 1.96
N SER A 28 5.59 -46.14 1.95
CA SER A 28 5.05 -47.12 2.91
C SER A 28 5.33 -46.75 4.38
N ASN A 29 6.40 -45.99 4.66
CA ASN A 29 6.66 -45.52 6.02
C ASN A 29 5.66 -44.43 6.45
N LEU A 30 5.27 -43.54 5.53
CA LEU A 30 4.24 -42.52 5.77
C LEU A 30 2.90 -43.18 6.13
N GLU A 31 2.50 -44.20 5.37
CA GLU A 31 1.24 -44.92 5.59
C GLU A 31 1.26 -45.75 6.88
N LYS A 32 2.33 -46.49 7.16
CA LYS A 32 2.38 -47.42 8.29
C LYS A 32 2.72 -46.75 9.62
N ARG A 33 3.60 -45.74 9.62
CA ARG A 33 4.17 -45.16 10.86
C ARG A 33 3.66 -43.77 11.20
N HIS A 34 3.08 -43.03 10.26
CA HIS A 34 2.56 -41.68 10.53
C HIS A 34 1.04 -41.61 10.42
N ARG A 35 0.48 -42.01 9.27
CA ARG A 35 -0.95 -41.88 8.98
C ARG A 35 -1.82 -42.61 10.02
N GLY A 36 -2.79 -41.91 10.60
CA GLY A 36 -3.67 -42.45 11.64
C GLY A 36 -3.03 -42.71 13.01
N LYS A 37 -1.71 -42.47 13.17
CA LYS A 37 -1.04 -42.56 14.48
C LYS A 37 -1.26 -41.28 15.29
N LYS A 38 -0.98 -41.35 16.59
CA LYS A 38 -1.13 -40.25 17.55
C LYS A 38 -0.48 -38.95 17.07
N VAL A 39 0.71 -39.02 16.48
CA VAL A 39 1.43 -37.83 15.97
C VAL A 39 0.66 -37.11 14.86
N CYS A 40 0.11 -37.85 13.90
CA CYS A 40 -0.72 -37.30 12.83
C CYS A 40 -2.03 -36.71 13.39
N LEU A 41 -2.71 -37.45 14.29
CA LEU A 41 -3.95 -36.99 14.92
C LEU A 41 -3.75 -35.73 15.77
N ASP A 42 -2.66 -35.64 16.53
CA ASP A 42 -2.31 -34.46 17.33
C ASP A 42 -2.04 -33.24 16.44
N GLN A 43 -1.43 -33.43 15.27
CA GLN A 43 -1.21 -32.35 14.30
C GLN A 43 -2.52 -31.89 13.64
N ILE A 44 -3.42 -32.82 13.31
CA ILE A 44 -4.78 -32.47 12.83
C ILE A 44 -5.51 -31.66 13.91
N ALA A 45 -5.51 -32.13 15.15
CA ALA A 45 -6.16 -31.44 16.26
C ALA A 45 -5.56 -30.03 16.51
N ARG A 46 -4.23 -29.88 16.38
CA ARG A 46 -3.57 -28.56 16.46
C ARG A 46 -3.97 -27.66 15.29
N ARG A 47 -4.01 -28.18 14.06
CA ARG A 47 -4.45 -27.44 12.87
C ARG A 47 -5.89 -26.95 13.05
N ASP A 48 -6.79 -27.83 13.46
CA ASP A 48 -8.21 -27.51 13.67
C ASP A 48 -8.40 -26.51 14.82
N LYS A 49 -7.66 -26.68 15.92
CA LYS A 49 -7.66 -25.70 17.02
C LYS A 49 -7.19 -24.34 16.54
N SER A 50 -6.12 -24.28 15.74
CA SER A 50 -5.58 -23.04 15.18
C SER A 50 -6.57 -22.37 14.21
N ALA A 51 -7.26 -23.16 13.38
CA ALA A 51 -8.29 -22.69 12.46
C ALA A 51 -9.52 -22.14 13.21
N ARG A 52 -9.93 -22.80 14.30
CA ARG A 52 -10.99 -22.32 15.19
C ARG A 52 -10.59 -21.02 15.91
N THR A 53 -9.35 -20.91 16.41
CA THR A 53 -8.88 -19.66 17.01
C THR A 53 -8.84 -18.51 16.01
N LYS A 54 -8.42 -18.74 14.76
CA LYS A 54 -8.40 -17.69 13.73
C LYS A 54 -9.80 -17.17 13.36
N LYS A 55 -10.85 -17.98 13.50
CA LYS A 55 -12.24 -17.53 13.32
C LYS A 55 -12.79 -16.73 14.51
N ASN A 56 -12.17 -16.85 15.69
CA ASN A 56 -12.66 -16.25 16.94
C ASN A 56 -11.71 -15.19 17.55
N THR A 57 -10.72 -14.69 16.82
CA THR A 57 -9.83 -13.59 17.28
C THR A 57 -10.51 -12.22 17.27
N SER A 58 -11.72 -12.12 17.83
CA SER A 58 -12.18 -10.89 18.45
C SER A 58 -11.71 -10.91 19.91
N ILE A 59 -10.72 -10.06 20.21
CA ILE A 59 -10.21 -9.80 21.57
C ILE A 59 -11.32 -9.34 22.55
N LEU A 60 -12.51 -9.01 22.04
CA LEU A 60 -13.67 -8.61 22.85
C LEU A 60 -14.52 -9.80 23.34
N SER A 61 -14.27 -11.03 22.88
CA SER A 61 -15.07 -12.20 23.29
C SER A 61 -14.88 -12.62 24.75
N PHE A 62 -13.80 -12.18 25.42
CA PHE A 62 -13.57 -12.44 26.85
C PHE A 62 -14.39 -11.53 27.79
N LEU A 63 -15.03 -10.47 27.27
CA LEU A 63 -15.80 -9.50 28.07
C LEU A 63 -17.31 -9.55 27.77
N GLN A 64 -17.78 -10.46 26.92
CA GLN A 64 -19.21 -10.61 26.63
C GLN A 64 -19.84 -11.70 27.50
N PRO A 65 -20.93 -11.42 28.24
CA PRO A 65 -21.70 -12.46 28.92
C PRO A 65 -22.24 -13.45 27.88
N LYS A 66 -22.11 -14.75 28.15
CA LYS A 66 -22.61 -15.82 27.26
C LYS A 66 -24.12 -15.62 27.01
N PRO A 67 -24.57 -15.42 25.76
CA PRO A 67 -26.00 -15.32 25.47
C PRO A 67 -26.67 -16.67 25.75
N ALA A 68 -27.84 -16.61 26.40
CA ALA A 68 -28.69 -17.77 26.61
C ALA A 68 -29.07 -18.40 25.26
N ARG A 69 -29.07 -19.73 25.19
CA ARG A 69 -29.41 -20.48 23.96
C ARG A 69 -30.86 -20.21 23.59
N VAL A 70 -31.08 -19.50 22.49
CA VAL A 70 -32.37 -19.45 21.81
C VAL A 70 -32.43 -20.62 20.82
N PRO A 71 -33.49 -21.46 20.83
CA PRO A 71 -33.65 -22.54 19.86
C PRO A 71 -33.83 -21.97 18.45
N SER A 72 -33.16 -22.61 17.49
CA SER A 72 -33.13 -22.18 16.09
C SER A 72 -34.42 -22.62 15.36
N THR A 73 -35.26 -21.65 15.01
CA THR A 73 -36.42 -21.82 14.13
C THR A 73 -36.26 -20.95 12.90
N VAL A 74 -35.39 -21.32 11.95
CA VAL A 74 -35.53 -20.92 10.54
C VAL A 74 -34.91 -21.99 9.64
N THR A 75 -35.75 -22.59 8.81
CA THR A 75 -35.38 -23.51 7.73
C THR A 75 -34.74 -22.72 6.58
N ALA A 76 -33.55 -23.13 6.13
CA ALA A 76 -32.88 -22.52 4.98
C ALA A 76 -33.63 -22.83 3.67
N PRO A 77 -33.77 -21.86 2.74
CA PRO A 77 -34.38 -22.11 1.44
C PRO A 77 -33.43 -22.85 0.49
N SER A 78 -34.04 -23.66 -0.38
CA SER A 78 -33.42 -24.59 -1.33
C SER A 78 -32.61 -23.91 -2.43
N LEU A 79 -31.54 -24.59 -2.86
CA LEU A 79 -30.73 -24.29 -4.03
C LEU A 79 -31.55 -24.43 -5.33
N ILE A 80 -31.59 -23.38 -6.14
CA ILE A 80 -32.15 -23.41 -7.50
C ILE A 80 -31.00 -23.61 -8.50
N GLY A 81 -31.11 -24.69 -9.26
CA GLY A 81 -30.20 -25.05 -10.35
C GLY A 81 -30.36 -24.14 -11.57
N GLY A 82 -29.24 -23.96 -12.27
CA GLY A 82 -29.19 -23.20 -13.51
C GLY A 82 -29.93 -23.92 -14.64
N SER A 83 -30.84 -23.19 -15.28
CA SER A 83 -31.32 -23.50 -16.63
C SER A 83 -31.17 -22.23 -17.45
N GLY A 84 -30.54 -22.38 -18.62
CA GLY A 84 -30.37 -21.31 -19.58
C GLY A 84 -31.70 -20.83 -20.14
N SER A 85 -31.74 -19.54 -20.49
CA SER A 85 -32.62 -19.04 -21.54
C SER A 85 -32.05 -17.75 -22.09
N SER A 86 -31.88 -17.75 -23.40
CA SER A 86 -31.60 -16.61 -24.25
C SER A 86 -32.76 -15.61 -24.16
N SER A 87 -32.49 -14.35 -23.88
CA SER A 87 -33.43 -13.29 -24.25
C SER A 87 -32.69 -12.02 -24.66
N THR A 88 -32.89 -11.69 -25.93
CA THR A 88 -32.57 -10.50 -26.67
C THR A 88 -33.25 -9.28 -26.04
N TRP A 89 -32.47 -8.28 -25.61
CA TRP A 89 -33.00 -6.96 -25.27
C TRP A 89 -32.25 -5.89 -26.08
N ALA A 90 -33.02 -5.18 -26.90
CA ALA A 90 -32.58 -4.03 -27.69
C ALA A 90 -32.29 -2.82 -26.79
N PRO A 91 -31.38 -1.90 -27.19
CA PRO A 91 -31.06 -0.72 -26.40
C PRO A 91 -32.11 0.38 -26.65
N LEU A 92 -32.81 0.76 -25.58
CA LEU A 92 -33.61 1.98 -25.53
C LEU A 92 -32.67 3.17 -25.36
N ILE A 93 -32.62 4.02 -26.38
CA ILE A 93 -32.02 5.35 -26.38
C ILE A 93 -32.61 6.14 -25.20
N ARG A 94 -31.78 6.48 -24.21
CA ARG A 94 -32.14 7.38 -23.13
C ARG A 94 -31.42 8.72 -23.36
N SER A 95 -32.25 9.76 -23.40
CA SER A 95 -31.94 11.15 -23.65
C SER A 95 -30.83 11.70 -22.75
N ALA A 96 -30.07 12.63 -23.32
CA ALA A 96 -28.94 13.32 -22.71
C ALA A 96 -29.30 13.94 -21.35
N GLU A 97 -28.70 13.40 -20.28
CA GLU A 97 -28.58 14.08 -19.00
C GLU A 97 -27.45 15.11 -19.11
N THR A 98 -27.82 16.37 -18.89
CA THR A 98 -26.93 17.51 -18.76
C THR A 98 -25.92 17.25 -17.64
N LEU A 99 -24.63 17.19 -18.01
CA LEU A 99 -23.51 17.10 -17.09
C LEU A 99 -23.60 18.22 -16.03
N PRO A 100 -23.49 17.92 -14.73
CA PRO A 100 -23.42 18.95 -13.71
C PRO A 100 -22.14 19.77 -13.91
N ASP A 101 -22.33 21.09 -13.98
CA ASP A 101 -21.28 22.09 -14.10
C ASP A 101 -20.15 21.80 -13.09
N ARG A 102 -18.95 21.53 -13.62
CA ARG A 102 -17.76 21.24 -12.82
C ARG A 102 -17.53 22.47 -11.92
N PRO A 103 -17.53 22.33 -10.58
CA PRO A 103 -17.44 23.47 -9.69
C PRO A 103 -16.20 24.27 -10.03
N ARG A 104 -16.42 25.53 -10.44
CA ARG A 104 -15.40 26.53 -10.76
C ARG A 104 -14.41 26.55 -9.60
N ARG A 105 -13.22 25.98 -9.83
CA ARG A 105 -12.16 25.84 -8.82
C ARG A 105 -11.93 27.22 -8.21
N ALA A 106 -12.22 27.33 -6.91
CA ALA A 106 -11.80 28.47 -6.12
C ALA A 106 -10.30 28.67 -6.37
N THR A 107 -9.89 29.93 -6.59
CA THR A 107 -8.50 30.33 -6.75
C THR A 107 -7.73 29.83 -5.52
N SER A 108 -7.10 28.66 -5.67
CA SER A 108 -6.29 28.04 -4.63
C SER A 108 -5.19 29.03 -4.31
N GLU A 109 -5.13 29.49 -3.05
CA GLU A 109 -3.93 30.13 -2.53
C GLU A 109 -2.74 29.26 -2.95
N ARG A 110 -1.75 29.87 -3.63
CA ARG A 110 -0.56 29.15 -4.08
C ARG A 110 0.05 28.47 -2.86
N ALA A 111 0.31 27.18 -2.97
CA ALA A 111 0.81 26.40 -1.85
C ALA A 111 2.11 27.03 -1.30
N PRO A 112 2.19 27.31 0.02
CA PRO A 112 3.34 27.98 0.64
C PRO A 112 4.66 27.25 0.39
N VAL A 113 4.61 25.93 0.17
CA VAL A 113 5.74 25.06 -0.17
C VAL A 113 6.42 25.48 -1.49
N ILE A 114 5.65 25.82 -2.53
CA ILE A 114 6.21 26.24 -3.83
C ILE A 114 6.86 27.63 -3.72
N GLN A 115 6.25 28.53 -2.95
CA GLN A 115 6.83 29.86 -2.74
C GLN A 115 8.14 29.78 -1.96
N LYS A 116 8.20 28.92 -0.94
CA LYS A 116 9.45 28.62 -0.22
C LYS A 116 10.52 28.06 -1.14
N LEU A 117 10.17 27.12 -2.02
CA LEU A 117 11.11 26.55 -3.00
C LEU A 117 11.62 27.61 -3.99
N ARG A 118 10.72 28.42 -4.58
CA ARG A 118 11.07 29.54 -5.46
C ARG A 118 12.07 30.49 -4.82
N ASN A 119 11.81 30.88 -3.57
CA ASN A 119 12.68 31.81 -2.85
C ASN A 119 14.09 31.23 -2.61
N LEU A 120 14.21 29.93 -2.37
CA LEU A 120 15.50 29.26 -2.24
C LEU A 120 16.23 29.16 -3.58
N VAL A 121 15.53 28.80 -4.65
CA VAL A 121 16.11 28.70 -6.01
C VAL A 121 16.62 30.04 -6.49
N LEU A 122 15.87 31.12 -6.26
CA LEU A 122 16.29 32.50 -6.61
C LEU A 122 17.55 32.97 -5.86
N ARG A 123 17.86 32.36 -4.72
CA ARG A 123 19.04 32.70 -3.89
C ARG A 123 20.23 31.80 -4.16
N LEU A 124 20.13 30.83 -5.07
CA LEU A 124 21.25 29.94 -5.38
C LEU A 124 22.43 30.73 -5.94
N PRO A 125 23.67 30.47 -5.48
CA PRO A 125 24.83 31.19 -5.96
C PRO A 125 25.10 30.94 -7.44
N THR A 126 25.81 31.90 -8.05
CA THR A 126 26.29 31.78 -9.43
C THR A 126 27.33 30.67 -9.62
N SER A 127 27.95 30.19 -8.54
CA SER A 127 28.85 29.03 -8.56
C SER A 127 28.16 27.70 -8.83
N VAL A 128 26.84 27.60 -8.61
CA VAL A 128 26.07 26.41 -9.00
C VAL A 128 25.95 26.37 -10.52
N LEU A 129 26.38 25.27 -11.12
CA LEU A 129 26.35 25.09 -12.58
C LEU A 129 24.91 25.12 -13.12
N VAL A 130 24.76 25.59 -14.36
CA VAL A 130 23.50 25.51 -15.11
C VAL A 130 23.32 24.09 -15.62
N ALA A 131 22.08 23.58 -15.52
CA ALA A 131 21.76 22.22 -15.90
C ALA A 131 21.89 21.99 -17.41
N VAL A 132 22.36 20.80 -17.78
CA VAL A 132 22.38 20.25 -19.14
C VAL A 132 21.33 19.16 -19.32
N SER A 133 21.12 18.67 -20.55
CA SER A 133 20.13 17.64 -20.88
C SER A 133 20.32 16.32 -20.12
N ASP A 134 21.56 16.04 -19.71
CA ASP A 134 21.94 14.76 -19.10
C ASP A 134 21.87 14.81 -17.57
N ASP A 135 21.60 15.97 -16.98
CA ASP A 135 21.44 16.11 -15.53
C ASP A 135 20.14 15.45 -15.06
N ALA A 136 20.16 14.90 -13.84
CA ALA A 136 19.03 14.16 -13.28
C ALA A 136 17.72 14.98 -13.18
N LEU A 137 17.83 16.31 -13.04
CA LEU A 137 16.68 17.22 -12.98
C LEU A 137 16.12 17.59 -14.36
N ALA A 138 16.83 17.33 -15.46
CA ALA A 138 16.39 17.66 -16.81
C ALA A 138 15.08 16.95 -17.18
N ILE A 139 14.78 15.83 -16.51
CA ILE A 139 13.51 15.10 -16.66
C ILE A 139 12.27 15.95 -16.32
N PHE A 140 12.43 17.01 -15.53
CA PHE A 140 11.34 17.91 -15.12
C PHE A 140 11.17 19.13 -16.04
N SER A 141 12.00 19.26 -17.06
CA SER A 141 11.97 20.42 -17.95
C SER A 141 10.88 20.36 -19.03
N GLY A 142 10.36 19.16 -19.32
CA GLY A 142 9.28 18.95 -20.28
C GLY A 142 7.96 19.61 -19.89
N ASN A 143 7.04 19.73 -20.85
CA ASN A 143 5.71 20.27 -20.58
C ASN A 143 4.94 19.32 -19.65
N PRO A 144 4.64 19.69 -18.38
CA PRO A 144 3.99 18.78 -17.45
C PRO A 144 2.58 18.37 -17.90
N GLU A 145 1.91 19.17 -18.72
CA GLU A 145 0.59 18.85 -19.29
C GLU A 145 0.59 17.59 -20.15
N GLN A 146 1.69 17.31 -20.85
CA GLN A 146 1.81 16.17 -21.76
C GLN A 146 2.19 14.88 -21.04
N THR A 147 2.61 14.97 -19.78
CA THR A 147 3.15 13.81 -19.04
C THR A 147 2.09 12.94 -18.39
N VAL A 148 0.84 13.41 -18.31
CA VAL A 148 -0.22 12.77 -17.52
C VAL A 148 -1.56 12.86 -18.24
N ASP A 149 -2.34 11.78 -18.17
CA ASP A 149 -3.72 11.75 -18.67
C ASP A 149 -4.56 12.86 -18.02
N PRO A 150 -5.23 13.72 -18.81
CA PRO A 150 -6.10 14.79 -18.32
C PRO A 150 -7.14 14.36 -17.28
N GLN A 151 -7.54 13.09 -17.26
CA GLN A 151 -8.60 12.56 -16.40
C GLN A 151 -8.15 12.05 -15.02
N MET A 152 -6.85 11.82 -14.81
CA MET A 152 -6.36 11.32 -13.52
C MET A 152 -6.52 12.34 -12.39
N ASP A 153 -6.94 11.86 -11.22
CA ASP A 153 -7.03 12.69 -10.01
C ASP A 153 -5.64 12.94 -9.38
N GLY A 154 -5.55 13.96 -8.51
CA GLY A 154 -4.27 14.34 -7.90
C GLY A 154 -3.59 13.25 -7.08
N ASP A 155 -4.35 12.31 -6.50
CA ASP A 155 -3.80 11.21 -5.71
C ASP A 155 -3.21 10.12 -6.60
N GLU A 156 -3.89 9.79 -7.70
CA GLU A 156 -3.40 8.85 -8.71
C GLU A 156 -2.16 9.39 -9.44
N ILE A 157 -2.14 10.69 -9.75
CA ILE A 157 -0.96 11.35 -10.34
C ILE A 157 0.24 11.28 -9.40
N TRP A 158 0.00 11.54 -8.12
CA TRP A 158 1.04 11.47 -7.10
C TRP A 158 1.65 10.06 -7.04
N GLU A 159 0.82 9.03 -6.85
CA GLU A 159 1.31 7.66 -6.67
C GLU A 159 1.84 7.03 -7.96
N GLY A 160 1.20 7.31 -9.10
CA GLY A 160 1.51 6.68 -10.39
C GLY A 160 2.75 7.27 -11.05
N MET A 161 2.95 8.59 -10.96
CA MET A 161 4.00 9.28 -11.71
C MET A 161 4.92 10.06 -10.77
N MET A 162 4.42 11.09 -10.08
CA MET A 162 5.28 12.06 -9.39
C MET A 162 6.17 11.43 -8.33
N ASN A 163 5.63 10.57 -7.47
CA ASN A 163 6.36 9.90 -6.39
C ASN A 163 7.53 9.06 -6.94
N SER A 164 7.31 8.40 -8.08
CA SER A 164 8.34 7.59 -8.73
C SER A 164 9.41 8.43 -9.43
N THR A 165 9.01 9.52 -10.09
CA THR A 165 9.90 10.45 -10.79
C THR A 165 10.76 11.24 -9.81
N LEU A 166 10.16 11.76 -8.73
CA LEU A 166 10.86 12.42 -7.63
C LEU A 166 11.88 11.47 -6.98
N LYS A 167 11.47 10.23 -6.68
CA LYS A 167 12.39 9.22 -6.13
C LYS A 167 13.57 8.97 -7.06
N ARG A 168 13.33 8.89 -8.36
CA ARG A 168 14.39 8.60 -9.35
C ARG A 168 15.41 9.74 -9.44
N ALA A 169 14.95 10.99 -9.43
CA ALA A 169 15.83 12.15 -9.57
C ALA A 169 16.51 12.58 -8.25
N LEU A 170 15.79 12.49 -7.13
CA LEU A 170 16.23 13.06 -5.85
C LEU A 170 16.59 12.01 -4.79
N GLY A 171 16.17 10.74 -4.95
CA GLY A 171 16.31 9.69 -3.94
C GLY A 171 15.31 9.79 -2.78
N TRP A 172 15.50 8.95 -1.76
CA TRP A 172 14.79 9.08 -0.49
C TRP A 172 15.73 9.46 0.65
N GLY A 173 15.79 10.76 0.96
CA GLY A 173 16.62 11.27 2.05
C GLY A 173 18.08 11.38 1.64
N ARG A 174 19.00 10.92 2.49
CA ARG A 174 20.45 11.16 2.36
C ARG A 174 21.19 10.15 1.48
N GLU A 175 20.46 9.37 0.69
CA GLU A 175 21.01 8.33 -0.19
C GLU A 175 21.81 8.93 -1.34
N LEU A 176 21.39 10.10 -1.82
CA LEU A 176 22.01 10.85 -2.91
C LEU A 176 22.62 12.13 -2.37
N ASP A 177 23.83 12.44 -2.84
CA ASP A 177 24.44 13.74 -2.62
C ASP A 177 23.74 14.79 -3.49
N LEU A 178 22.74 15.44 -2.91
CA LEU A 178 21.96 16.47 -3.60
C LEU A 178 22.80 17.67 -4.02
N THR A 179 24.00 17.86 -3.47
CA THR A 179 24.85 19.00 -3.87
C THR A 179 25.30 18.89 -5.32
N GLY A 180 25.53 17.69 -5.83
CA GLY A 180 25.84 17.43 -7.23
C GLY A 180 24.61 17.43 -8.16
N VAL A 181 23.42 17.21 -7.60
CA VAL A 181 22.15 17.12 -8.35
C VAL A 181 21.53 18.51 -8.55
N VAL A 182 21.70 19.43 -7.59
CA VAL A 182 21.17 20.79 -7.69
C VAL A 182 21.92 21.58 -8.77
N ARG A 183 21.18 21.97 -9.81
CA ARG A 183 21.66 22.76 -10.94
C ARG A 183 20.69 23.90 -11.23
N ARG A 184 21.18 25.06 -11.69
CA ARG A 184 20.34 26.23 -12.05
C ARG A 184 19.75 26.09 -13.45
N GLY A 185 18.77 26.93 -13.80
CA GLY A 185 18.23 27.04 -15.16
C GLY A 185 17.00 26.18 -15.43
N ALA A 186 16.46 26.30 -16.64
CA ALA A 186 15.22 25.66 -17.08
C ALA A 186 15.28 24.12 -17.10
N LEU A 187 16.46 23.54 -17.33
CA LEU A 187 16.70 22.10 -17.23
C LEU A 187 16.99 21.64 -15.78
N GLY A 188 17.12 22.58 -14.84
CA GLY A 188 17.45 22.32 -13.45
C GLY A 188 16.32 22.70 -12.51
N MET A 189 16.67 23.45 -11.46
CA MET A 189 15.74 23.83 -10.40
C MET A 189 14.57 24.69 -10.87
N ASP A 190 14.71 25.50 -11.94
CA ASP A 190 13.61 26.33 -12.44
C ASP A 190 12.55 25.46 -13.14
N GLY A 191 12.98 24.48 -13.94
CA GLY A 191 12.10 23.48 -14.54
C GLY A 191 11.40 22.65 -13.47
N PHE A 192 12.15 22.22 -12.45
CA PHE A 192 11.61 21.49 -11.31
C PHE A 192 10.53 22.26 -10.54
N VAL A 193 10.76 23.55 -10.27
CA VAL A 193 9.76 24.43 -9.64
C VAL A 193 8.51 24.57 -10.50
N LYS A 194 8.67 24.77 -11.82
CA LYS A 194 7.55 24.89 -12.76
C LYS A 194 6.72 23.60 -12.82
N PHE A 195 7.39 22.45 -12.84
CA PHE A 195 6.76 21.13 -12.79
C PHE A 195 5.90 20.97 -11.53
N LEU A 196 6.45 21.26 -10.34
CA LEU A 196 5.72 21.12 -9.08
C LEU A 196 4.56 22.13 -8.96
N ASP A 197 4.75 23.37 -9.39
CA ASP A 197 3.71 24.40 -9.39
C ASP A 197 2.50 23.92 -10.20
N TYR A 198 2.71 23.44 -11.42
CA TYR A 198 1.65 22.90 -12.28
C TYR A 198 0.85 21.77 -11.59
N PHE A 199 1.53 20.74 -11.06
CA PHE A 199 0.81 19.61 -10.47
C PHE A 199 0.04 19.99 -9.19
N MET A 200 0.57 20.92 -8.41
CA MET A 200 -0.08 21.36 -7.19
C MET A 200 -1.25 22.32 -7.47
N THR A 201 -1.11 23.27 -8.40
CA THR A 201 -2.17 24.25 -8.70
C THR A 201 -3.20 23.70 -9.69
N GLU A 202 -2.75 23.10 -10.79
CA GLU A 202 -3.62 22.66 -11.90
C GLU A 202 -4.11 21.22 -11.75
N ARG A 203 -3.37 20.36 -11.04
CA ARG A 203 -3.77 18.94 -10.87
C ARG A 203 -4.27 18.60 -9.47
N GLY A 204 -4.17 19.53 -8.51
CA GLY A 204 -4.70 19.36 -7.16
C GLY A 204 -3.93 18.35 -6.32
N VAL A 205 -2.63 18.16 -6.60
CA VAL A 205 -1.77 17.30 -5.78
C VAL A 205 -1.55 17.96 -4.41
N SER A 206 -1.77 17.21 -3.33
CA SER A 206 -1.66 17.73 -1.96
C SER A 206 -0.23 18.18 -1.62
N ALA A 207 -0.11 19.40 -1.10
CA ALA A 207 1.16 20.01 -0.68
C ALA A 207 1.87 19.20 0.41
N GLU A 208 1.12 18.59 1.33
CA GLU A 208 1.68 17.79 2.44
C GLU A 208 2.49 16.59 1.94
N ARG A 209 2.05 15.99 0.83
CA ARG A 209 2.75 14.85 0.22
C ARG A 209 4.06 15.27 -0.43
N VAL A 210 4.05 16.41 -1.10
CA VAL A 210 5.24 16.99 -1.75
C VAL A 210 6.25 17.45 -0.68
N GLU A 211 5.80 18.18 0.32
CA GLU A 211 6.67 18.78 1.36
C GLU A 211 7.48 17.74 2.11
N GLY A 212 6.85 16.65 2.56
CA GLY A 212 7.55 15.57 3.26
C GLY A 212 8.63 14.87 2.41
N LYS A 213 8.58 15.00 1.08
CA LYS A 213 9.61 14.46 0.17
C LYS A 213 10.71 15.46 -0.16
N LEU A 214 10.42 16.76 -0.07
CA LEU A 214 11.37 17.82 -0.39
C LEU A 214 12.13 18.35 0.82
N GLU A 215 11.85 17.85 2.03
CA GLU A 215 12.51 18.31 3.27
C GLU A 215 14.04 18.31 3.16
N TYR A 216 14.64 17.21 2.68
CA TYR A 216 16.10 17.11 2.52
C TYR A 216 16.64 18.04 1.41
N LEU A 217 15.85 18.25 0.34
CA LEU A 217 16.20 19.22 -0.70
C LEU A 217 16.17 20.64 -0.14
N PHE A 218 15.17 21.00 0.67
CA PHE A 218 15.10 22.30 1.32
C PHE A 218 16.28 22.54 2.26
N GLU A 219 16.66 21.56 3.06
CA GLU A 219 17.87 21.66 3.90
C GLU A 219 19.13 21.88 3.07
N THR A 220 19.27 21.17 1.96
CA THR A 220 20.44 21.27 1.08
C THR A 220 20.51 22.63 0.39
N LEU A 221 19.40 23.10 -0.18
CA LEU A 221 19.31 24.42 -0.79
C LEU A 221 19.59 25.53 0.25
N ALA A 222 19.02 25.42 1.44
CA ALA A 222 19.26 26.39 2.50
C ALA A 222 20.74 26.49 2.88
N LYS A 223 21.45 25.35 3.00
CA LYS A 223 22.90 25.32 3.23
C LYS A 223 23.69 26.01 2.11
N MET A 224 23.39 25.67 0.85
CA MET A 224 24.02 26.29 -0.32
C MET A 224 23.83 27.81 -0.36
N THR A 225 22.65 28.30 0.05
CA THR A 225 22.38 29.75 0.09
C THR A 225 23.04 30.45 1.28
N ALA A 226 23.24 29.75 2.40
CA ALA A 226 23.84 30.32 3.60
C ALA A 226 25.35 30.58 3.44
N GLU A 227 26.07 29.68 2.75
CA GLU A 227 27.52 29.81 2.51
C GLU A 227 27.90 31.08 1.76
N VAL A 228 26.99 31.61 0.93
CA VAL A 228 27.20 32.83 0.14
C VAL A 228 27.02 34.11 0.97
N THR A 229 26.31 34.02 2.10
CA THR A 229 25.92 35.20 2.89
C THR A 229 26.95 35.55 3.97
N LEU A 230 28.11 34.89 4.01
CA LEU A 230 29.22 35.33 4.86
C LEU A 230 30.01 36.42 4.11
N PRO A 231 29.85 37.71 4.47
CA PRO A 231 30.69 38.75 3.90
C PRO A 231 32.14 38.47 4.30
N LEU A 232 33.00 38.40 3.30
CA LEU A 232 34.45 38.41 3.44
C LEU A 232 34.86 39.79 3.97
N ILE A 233 34.58 40.07 5.24
CA ILE A 233 35.13 41.23 5.94
C ILE A 233 36.57 40.88 6.29
N THR A 234 37.46 41.03 5.32
CA THR A 234 38.88 41.26 5.61
C THR A 234 38.99 42.66 6.20
N PRO A 235 39.57 42.84 7.39
CA PRO A 235 39.78 44.16 7.97
C PRO A 235 40.91 44.85 7.20
N VAL A 236 40.55 45.62 6.18
CA VAL A 236 41.43 46.65 5.62
C VAL A 236 41.10 47.92 6.39
N GLY A 237 41.98 48.26 7.32
CA GLY A 237 41.96 49.54 7.99
C GLY A 237 42.35 50.69 7.06
N VAL A 238 42.15 51.89 7.59
CA VAL A 238 42.55 53.22 7.11
C VAL A 238 41.45 53.99 6.36
N ASP A 239 40.66 54.69 7.20
CA ASP A 239 40.45 56.14 7.22
C ASP A 239 40.11 56.88 5.90
N ASN A 240 38.86 57.33 5.78
CA ASN A 240 38.57 58.76 5.66
C ASN A 240 37.06 59.07 5.72
N GLU A 241 36.74 60.10 6.53
CA GLU A 241 35.51 60.87 6.54
C GLU A 241 35.27 61.58 5.19
N MET A 242 34.03 61.59 4.67
CA MET A 242 33.30 62.82 4.36
C MET A 242 31.91 62.57 3.73
N ASP A 243 30.93 63.18 4.40
CA ASP A 243 29.73 63.91 3.92
C ASP A 243 28.63 63.27 3.04
N PRO A 244 27.33 63.49 3.37
CA PRO A 244 26.19 62.97 2.61
C PRO A 244 25.45 64.08 1.84
N ALA A 245 25.45 64.04 0.51
CA ALA A 245 24.36 64.60 -0.29
C ALA A 245 24.39 64.16 -1.77
N SER A 246 23.20 63.78 -2.25
CA SER A 246 22.72 64.01 -3.62
C SER A 246 23.11 63.03 -4.73
N VAL A 247 22.11 62.40 -5.35
CA VAL A 247 21.66 62.66 -6.74
C VAL A 247 21.00 61.41 -7.37
N ARG A 248 19.75 61.63 -7.79
CA ARG A 248 18.97 61.11 -8.94
C ARG A 248 19.17 59.69 -9.49
N ALA A 249 17.99 59.10 -9.66
CA ALA A 249 17.55 58.25 -10.76
C ALA A 249 18.26 58.47 -12.11
N VAL A 250 18.75 57.38 -12.68
CA VAL A 250 18.94 57.20 -14.12
C VAL A 250 18.39 55.83 -14.47
N ALA A 251 17.26 55.84 -15.16
CA ALA A 251 16.82 54.72 -15.99
C ALA A 251 17.81 54.61 -17.15
N SER A 252 18.34 53.41 -17.40
CA SER A 252 19.02 53.11 -18.64
C SER A 252 18.60 51.75 -19.16
N SER A 253 17.92 51.83 -20.29
CA SER A 253 17.72 50.82 -21.30
C SER A 253 19.03 50.17 -21.74
N GLN A 254 19.09 48.85 -21.74
CA GLN A 254 19.91 48.11 -22.70
C GLN A 254 19.04 47.03 -23.35
N ALA A 255 18.84 47.26 -24.64
CA ALA A 255 18.46 46.25 -25.60
C ALA A 255 19.56 45.19 -25.65
N ASP A 256 19.17 43.93 -25.69
CA ASP A 256 20.06 42.86 -26.11
C ASP A 256 19.30 41.90 -27.02
N GLU A 257 19.94 41.59 -28.13
CA GLU A 257 19.44 40.90 -29.31
C GLU A 257 19.05 39.45 -28.99
N GLN A 258 17.85 39.04 -29.41
CA GLN A 258 17.51 37.63 -29.55
C GLN A 258 17.73 37.20 -31.01
N PRO A 259 18.56 36.18 -31.28
CA PRO A 259 18.56 35.54 -32.59
C PRO A 259 17.32 34.64 -32.71
N HIS A 260 16.42 35.02 -33.62
CA HIS A 260 15.40 34.13 -34.15
C HIS A 260 16.09 33.03 -34.97
N ILE A 261 16.11 31.80 -34.44
CA ILE A 261 16.41 30.60 -35.23
C ILE A 261 15.06 29.93 -35.51
N GLU A 262 14.49 30.23 -36.69
CA GLU A 262 13.44 29.41 -37.29
C GLU A 262 14.10 28.13 -37.84
N VAL A 263 13.91 27.01 -37.14
CA VAL A 263 14.16 25.68 -37.70
C VAL A 263 12.82 25.16 -38.22
N THR A 264 12.51 25.50 -39.47
CA THR A 264 11.48 24.83 -40.27
C THR A 264 12.08 23.56 -40.86
N GLU A 265 12.13 22.48 -40.07
CA GLU A 265 12.36 21.14 -40.61
C GLU A 265 11.04 20.65 -41.23
N THR A 266 10.94 20.86 -42.54
CA THR A 266 9.99 20.19 -43.42
C THR A 266 10.24 18.69 -43.39
N ILE A 267 9.43 17.97 -42.61
CA ILE A 267 9.33 16.52 -42.67
C ILE A 267 8.79 16.15 -44.06
N ASN A 268 9.67 15.61 -44.91
CA ASN A 268 9.32 14.96 -46.17
C ASN A 268 8.41 13.76 -45.86
N ILE A 269 7.10 13.96 -46.01
CA ILE A 269 6.12 12.89 -46.05
C ILE A 269 6.38 12.11 -47.35
N PRO A 270 6.70 10.80 -47.29
CA PRO A 270 6.87 10.00 -48.48
C PRO A 270 5.53 9.95 -49.21
N THR A 271 5.58 10.36 -50.47
CA THR A 271 4.53 10.27 -51.47
C THR A 271 3.78 8.95 -51.38
N THR A 272 2.46 9.07 -51.24
CA THR A 272 1.47 8.00 -51.45
C THR A 272 1.77 7.28 -52.75
N ILE A 273 2.11 6.00 -52.64
CA ILE A 273 2.20 5.08 -53.78
C ILE A 273 0.76 4.80 -54.21
N ASP A 274 0.44 5.24 -55.42
CA ASP A 274 -0.79 4.96 -56.13
C ASP A 274 -0.78 3.48 -56.57
N VAL A 275 -1.73 2.68 -56.08
CA VAL A 275 -1.76 1.20 -56.21
C VAL A 275 -2.66 0.74 -57.38
N ASP A 276 -3.04 1.63 -58.30
CA ASP A 276 -4.05 1.32 -59.32
C ASP A 276 -3.50 1.15 -60.76
N ALA A 277 -2.23 0.78 -60.94
CA ALA A 277 -1.70 0.40 -62.25
C ALA A 277 -0.98 -0.95 -62.23
N LEU A 278 -1.75 -2.04 -62.10
CA LEU A 278 -1.28 -3.37 -62.48
C LEU A 278 -1.51 -3.57 -63.99
N PRO A 279 -0.47 -3.89 -64.78
CA PRO A 279 -0.65 -4.36 -66.14
C PRO A 279 -1.33 -5.75 -66.12
N ASP A 280 -2.27 -5.97 -67.05
CA ASP A 280 -2.90 -7.26 -67.30
C ASP A 280 -1.83 -8.32 -67.61
N ASP A 281 -1.47 -9.10 -66.59
CA ASP A 281 -0.50 -10.18 -66.70
C ASP A 281 -1.08 -11.35 -67.50
N VAL A 282 -0.30 -11.71 -68.52
CA VAL A 282 -0.42 -12.91 -69.33
C VAL A 282 -0.57 -14.13 -68.42
N VAL A 283 -1.70 -14.84 -68.54
CA VAL A 283 -1.98 -16.12 -67.88
C VAL A 283 -1.02 -17.19 -68.42
N VAL A 284 0.21 -17.22 -67.91
CA VAL A 284 1.12 -18.35 -68.08
C VAL A 284 0.64 -19.43 -67.12
N SER A 285 0.01 -20.48 -67.66
CA SER A 285 -0.35 -21.69 -66.94
C SER A 285 0.92 -22.41 -66.47
N SER A 286 1.50 -21.92 -65.37
CA SER A 286 2.58 -22.60 -64.68
C SER A 286 1.99 -23.88 -64.10
N ARG A 287 2.50 -25.03 -64.57
CA ARG A 287 2.18 -26.32 -63.96
C ARG A 287 2.60 -26.23 -62.50
N GLN A 288 1.63 -26.04 -61.61
CA GLN A 288 1.85 -25.98 -60.17
C GLN A 288 2.54 -27.27 -59.74
N ARG A 289 3.85 -27.20 -59.54
CA ARG A 289 4.58 -28.27 -58.88
C ARG A 289 4.09 -28.25 -57.44
N SER A 290 3.51 -29.36 -56.99
CA SER A 290 3.14 -29.51 -55.58
C SER A 290 4.39 -29.31 -54.74
N THR A 291 4.39 -28.28 -53.91
CA THR A 291 5.45 -28.00 -52.95
C THR A 291 5.18 -28.79 -51.67
N CYS A 292 6.23 -29.19 -50.97
CA CYS A 292 6.10 -29.86 -49.67
C CYS A 292 5.36 -28.94 -48.69
N THR A 293 4.23 -29.39 -48.15
CA THR A 293 3.41 -28.60 -47.19
C THR A 293 4.03 -28.53 -45.79
N GLY A 294 4.91 -29.48 -45.46
CA GLY A 294 5.54 -29.59 -44.14
C GLY A 294 4.75 -30.49 -43.17
N TYR A 295 5.32 -30.74 -42.00
CA TYR A 295 4.67 -31.54 -40.97
C TYR A 295 3.54 -30.73 -40.32
N HIS A 296 2.31 -31.20 -40.43
CA HIS A 296 1.15 -30.57 -39.78
C HIS A 296 1.20 -30.81 -38.27
N LEU A 297 1.33 -29.72 -37.50
CA LEU A 297 1.38 -29.80 -36.05
C LEU A 297 -0.04 -29.95 -35.48
N PRO A 298 -0.35 -31.04 -34.74
CA PRO A 298 -1.66 -31.20 -34.14
C PRO A 298 -1.86 -30.18 -33.00
N ILE A 299 -2.78 -29.24 -33.19
CA ILE A 299 -3.19 -28.27 -32.16
C ILE A 299 -4.42 -28.83 -31.43
N PRO A 300 -4.46 -28.79 -30.08
CA PRO A 300 -5.65 -29.20 -29.33
C PRO A 300 -6.89 -28.40 -29.71
N ASP A 301 -8.05 -29.06 -29.70
CA ASP A 301 -9.33 -28.43 -30.06
C ASP A 301 -9.60 -27.17 -29.23
N GLY A 302 -10.07 -26.12 -29.90
CA GLY A 302 -10.40 -24.83 -29.27
C GLY A 302 -9.19 -23.94 -28.94
N GLN A 303 -7.97 -24.36 -29.28
CA GLN A 303 -6.76 -23.55 -29.08
C GLN A 303 -6.19 -23.07 -30.42
N SER A 304 -5.47 -21.94 -30.40
CA SER A 304 -4.77 -21.43 -31.57
C SER A 304 -3.30 -21.88 -31.56
N PRO A 305 -2.65 -22.02 -32.73
CA PRO A 305 -1.21 -22.24 -32.76
C PRO A 305 -0.44 -21.13 -32.03
N HIS A 306 -0.90 -19.88 -32.17
CA HIS A 306 -0.28 -18.70 -31.56
C HIS A 306 -0.30 -18.72 -30.03
N SER A 307 -1.34 -19.34 -29.45
CA SER A 307 -1.48 -19.43 -28.00
C SER A 307 -0.75 -20.60 -27.40
N THR A 308 -0.51 -21.67 -28.16
CA THR A 308 -0.18 -23.02 -27.65
C THR A 308 1.22 -23.48 -28.03
N TYR A 309 1.80 -22.94 -29.11
CA TYR A 309 3.16 -23.25 -29.51
C TYR A 309 4.19 -22.36 -28.79
N PRO A 310 5.31 -22.92 -28.28
CA PRO A 310 6.34 -22.15 -27.59
C PRO A 310 7.28 -21.45 -28.58
N PHE A 311 6.87 -20.31 -29.15
CA PHE A 311 7.66 -19.58 -30.16
C PHE A 311 9.05 -19.17 -29.67
N ALA A 312 9.19 -18.80 -28.39
CA ALA A 312 10.47 -18.42 -27.77
C ALA A 312 11.52 -19.57 -27.75
N LEU A 313 11.10 -20.80 -28.03
CA LEU A 313 12.02 -21.91 -28.20
C LEU A 313 12.93 -21.73 -29.43
N HIS A 314 12.45 -21.03 -30.47
CA HIS A 314 13.22 -20.80 -31.69
C HIS A 314 14.46 -19.93 -31.43
N ASP A 315 14.36 -18.97 -30.52
CA ASP A 315 15.48 -18.08 -30.15
C ASP A 315 16.51 -18.78 -29.24
N SER A 316 16.07 -19.76 -28.45
CA SER A 316 16.88 -20.34 -27.37
C SER A 316 17.48 -21.70 -27.70
N VAL A 317 16.77 -22.54 -28.45
CA VAL A 317 17.18 -23.93 -28.76
C VAL A 317 17.45 -24.12 -30.25
N ASN A 318 17.07 -23.15 -31.10
CA ASN A 318 17.29 -23.17 -32.55
C ASN A 318 16.90 -24.52 -33.19
N PRO A 319 15.61 -24.90 -33.14
CA PRO A 319 15.17 -26.20 -33.60
C PRO A 319 15.44 -26.39 -35.12
N PRO A 320 15.63 -27.63 -35.59
CA PRO A 320 16.00 -27.91 -36.99
C PRO A 320 14.84 -27.76 -38.00
N TRP A 321 13.84 -26.93 -37.67
CA TRP A 321 12.69 -26.64 -38.52
C TRP A 321 12.30 -25.17 -38.38
N ASP A 322 11.73 -24.64 -39.45
CA ASP A 322 11.02 -23.38 -39.46
C ASP A 322 9.51 -23.66 -39.36
N TYR A 323 8.71 -22.61 -39.15
CA TYR A 323 7.26 -22.75 -39.00
C TYR A 323 6.49 -21.79 -39.91
N SER A 324 5.29 -22.21 -40.31
CA SER A 324 4.30 -21.35 -40.96
C SER A 324 2.93 -21.58 -40.34
N VAL A 325 2.11 -20.54 -40.28
CA VAL A 325 0.72 -20.63 -39.82
C VAL A 325 -0.17 -20.04 -40.91
N VAL A 326 -1.02 -20.87 -41.50
CA VAL A 326 -1.94 -20.48 -42.58
C VAL A 326 -3.33 -20.97 -42.23
N ASN A 327 -4.32 -20.08 -42.21
CA ASN A 327 -5.71 -20.40 -41.85
C ASN A 327 -5.87 -21.13 -40.51
N GLY A 328 -5.05 -20.76 -39.52
CA GLY A 328 -5.07 -21.40 -38.19
C GLY A 328 -4.43 -22.79 -38.14
N VAL A 329 -3.94 -23.31 -39.27
CA VAL A 329 -3.20 -24.56 -39.33
C VAL A 329 -1.71 -24.24 -39.28
N MET A 330 -0.99 -24.88 -38.36
CA MET A 330 0.45 -24.72 -38.22
C MET A 330 1.19 -25.87 -38.90
N SER A 331 2.17 -25.53 -39.71
CA SER A 331 3.02 -26.48 -40.41
C SER A 331 4.48 -26.23 -40.05
N LEU A 332 5.23 -27.29 -39.79
CA LEU A 332 6.66 -27.26 -39.50
C LEU A 332 7.43 -27.75 -40.72
N VAL A 333 8.36 -26.93 -41.21
CA VAL A 333 9.18 -27.27 -42.38
C VAL A 333 10.60 -27.51 -41.91
N ALA A 334 11.10 -28.73 -42.06
CA ALA A 334 12.49 -29.03 -41.70
C ALA A 334 13.43 -28.13 -42.51
N ARG A 335 14.50 -27.57 -41.91
CA ARG A 335 15.43 -26.68 -42.64
C ARG A 335 16.14 -27.37 -43.80
N GLY A 336 16.22 -28.70 -43.75
CA GLY A 336 16.71 -29.51 -44.85
C GLY A 336 15.67 -29.86 -45.91
N CYS A 337 14.44 -29.32 -45.87
CA CYS A 337 13.33 -29.71 -46.75
C CYS A 337 13.71 -29.68 -48.23
N ASP A 338 13.40 -30.76 -48.95
CA ASP A 338 13.73 -30.89 -50.38
C ASP A 338 12.72 -30.15 -51.29
N GLY A 339 11.72 -29.49 -50.71
CA GLY A 339 10.66 -28.75 -51.42
C GLY A 339 9.70 -29.63 -52.24
N THR A 340 10.06 -30.89 -52.47
CA THR A 340 9.34 -31.84 -53.32
C THR A 340 8.71 -32.95 -52.46
N PRO A 341 7.39 -33.17 -52.56
CA PRO A 341 6.74 -34.22 -51.79
C PRO A 341 7.10 -35.61 -52.32
N MET A 342 7.00 -36.63 -51.47
CA MET A 342 7.15 -38.02 -51.90
C MET A 342 5.98 -38.43 -52.82
N LYS A 343 6.20 -39.36 -53.76
CA LYS A 343 5.13 -39.86 -54.65
C LYS A 343 3.94 -40.37 -53.81
N GLY A 344 2.78 -39.72 -53.96
CA GLY A 344 1.55 -40.08 -53.25
C GLY A 344 1.39 -39.51 -51.84
N ARG A 345 2.30 -38.61 -51.40
CA ARG A 345 2.20 -37.89 -50.11
C ARG A 345 2.30 -36.38 -50.37
N GLU A 346 1.92 -35.58 -49.39
CA GLU A 346 2.01 -34.11 -49.46
C GLU A 346 3.30 -33.57 -48.81
N ILE A 347 4.03 -34.43 -48.09
CA ILE A 347 5.23 -34.07 -47.33
C ILE A 347 6.49 -34.80 -47.85
N CYS A 348 7.65 -34.17 -47.70
CA CYS A 348 8.94 -34.80 -47.99
C CYS A 348 9.43 -35.64 -46.78
N ARG A 349 10.38 -36.56 -47.02
CA ARG A 349 10.90 -37.49 -46.00
C ARG A 349 11.52 -36.78 -44.79
N LYS A 350 12.19 -35.64 -45.00
CA LYS A 350 12.83 -34.87 -43.92
C LYS A 350 11.81 -34.19 -43.02
N CYS A 351 10.73 -33.65 -43.59
CA CYS A 351 9.62 -33.08 -42.82
C CYS A 351 8.83 -34.17 -42.09
N GLU A 352 8.58 -35.32 -42.72
CA GLU A 352 7.96 -36.47 -42.06
C GLU A 352 8.75 -36.94 -40.84
N ASN A 353 10.09 -36.97 -40.94
CA ASN A 353 10.95 -37.38 -39.84
C ASN A 353 10.98 -36.40 -38.64
N LEU A 354 10.35 -35.22 -38.75
CA LEU A 354 10.20 -34.31 -37.60
C LEU A 354 9.36 -34.94 -36.48
N GLU A 355 8.42 -35.84 -36.81
CA GLU A 355 7.61 -36.54 -35.81
C GLU A 355 8.46 -37.34 -34.81
N ASN A 356 9.59 -37.86 -35.26
CA ASN A 356 10.54 -38.62 -34.45
C ASN A 356 11.55 -37.73 -33.68
N ASN A 357 11.49 -36.40 -33.84
CA ASN A 357 12.40 -35.50 -33.17
C ASN A 357 12.02 -35.35 -31.69
N MET A 358 12.94 -35.72 -30.79
CA MET A 358 12.70 -35.67 -29.33
C MET A 358 12.26 -34.30 -28.81
N THR A 359 12.79 -33.20 -29.39
CA THR A 359 12.40 -31.85 -29.00
C THR A 359 10.94 -31.58 -29.38
N LEU A 360 10.53 -31.96 -30.59
CA LEU A 360 9.14 -31.80 -31.03
C LEU A 360 8.19 -32.67 -30.20
N THR A 361 8.54 -33.93 -29.92
CA THR A 361 7.77 -34.81 -29.04
C THR A 361 7.60 -34.20 -27.64
N GLY A 362 8.66 -33.58 -27.10
CA GLY A 362 8.64 -32.90 -25.82
C GLY A 362 7.79 -31.61 -25.81
N ILE A 363 7.66 -30.92 -26.94
CA ILE A 363 6.73 -29.79 -27.12
C ILE A 363 5.30 -30.33 -27.15
N LEU A 364 5.03 -31.36 -27.96
CA LEU A 364 3.69 -31.96 -28.10
C LEU A 364 3.14 -32.49 -26.77
N SER A 365 3.97 -33.18 -25.98
CA SER A 365 3.57 -33.60 -24.63
C SER A 365 3.25 -32.40 -23.74
N ARG A 366 4.05 -31.33 -23.76
CA ARG A 366 3.77 -30.12 -22.98
C ARG A 366 2.54 -29.34 -23.43
N MET A 367 2.23 -29.33 -24.73
CA MET A 367 0.98 -28.76 -25.24
C MET A 367 -0.24 -29.52 -24.74
N LYS A 368 -0.11 -30.85 -24.61
CA LYS A 368 -1.19 -31.73 -24.15
C LYS A 368 -1.35 -31.72 -22.62
N ASP A 369 -0.25 -31.90 -21.91
CA ASP A 369 -0.22 -32.14 -20.47
C ASP A 369 -0.03 -30.84 -19.64
N GLY A 370 0.28 -29.73 -20.33
CA GLY A 370 0.64 -28.45 -19.73
C GLY A 370 2.13 -28.32 -19.45
N VAL A 371 2.56 -27.07 -19.23
CA VAL A 371 3.96 -26.74 -18.89
C VAL A 371 4.08 -26.56 -17.38
N HIS A 372 5.07 -27.23 -16.78
CA HIS A 372 5.34 -27.07 -15.36
C HIS A 372 5.75 -25.62 -15.02
N GLU A 373 5.33 -25.09 -13.88
CA GLU A 373 5.55 -23.69 -13.49
C GLU A 373 7.02 -23.27 -13.44
N ASN A 374 7.89 -24.21 -13.06
CA ASN A 374 9.34 -23.99 -12.97
C ASN A 374 10.09 -24.29 -14.27
N ALA A 375 9.39 -24.65 -15.36
CA ALA A 375 10.06 -24.83 -16.65
C ALA A 375 10.59 -23.47 -17.15
N PRO A 376 11.72 -23.45 -17.89
CA PRO A 376 12.23 -22.22 -18.49
C PRO A 376 11.18 -21.55 -19.38
N PHE A 377 11.12 -20.21 -19.38
CA PHE A 377 10.11 -19.43 -20.10
C PHE A 377 10.05 -19.74 -21.61
N ALA A 378 11.17 -20.14 -22.22
CA ALA A 378 11.21 -20.55 -23.62
C ALA A 378 10.27 -21.71 -23.97
N TYR A 379 9.91 -22.56 -23.00
CA TYR A 379 9.00 -23.68 -23.19
C TYR A 379 7.54 -23.33 -22.87
N HIS A 380 7.27 -22.15 -22.31
CA HIS A 380 5.91 -21.73 -22.03
C HIS A 380 5.26 -21.19 -23.30
N PRO A 381 4.08 -21.68 -23.67
CA PRO A 381 3.33 -21.06 -24.74
C PRO A 381 2.77 -19.70 -24.27
N PHE A 382 2.34 -18.85 -25.19
CA PHE A 382 1.88 -17.49 -24.85
C PHE A 382 0.73 -17.50 -23.82
N SER A 383 -0.22 -18.44 -23.96
CA SER A 383 -1.31 -18.61 -22.99
C SER A 383 -0.79 -18.93 -21.58
N GLY A 384 0.18 -19.83 -21.47
CA GLY A 384 0.84 -20.20 -20.21
C GLY A 384 1.57 -19.02 -19.57
N MET A 385 2.25 -18.20 -20.38
CA MET A 385 2.91 -16.98 -19.88
C MET A 385 1.91 -15.96 -19.31
N VAL A 386 0.78 -15.75 -20.00
CA VAL A 386 -0.31 -14.86 -19.54
C VAL A 386 -0.91 -15.38 -18.23
N GLU A 387 -1.14 -16.68 -18.10
CA GLU A 387 -1.63 -17.29 -16.86
C GLU A 387 -0.64 -17.11 -15.69
N VAL A 388 0.64 -17.37 -15.92
CA VAL A 388 1.71 -17.13 -14.93
C VAL A 388 1.72 -15.66 -14.51
N LEU A 389 1.60 -14.72 -15.46
CA LEU A 389 1.56 -13.29 -15.19
C LEU A 389 0.35 -12.89 -14.34
N HIS A 390 -0.85 -13.38 -14.68
CA HIS A 390 -2.06 -13.11 -13.89
C HIS A 390 -1.93 -13.64 -12.46
N ARG A 391 -1.42 -14.85 -12.29
CA ARG A 391 -1.19 -15.44 -10.98
C ARG A 391 -0.17 -14.65 -10.15
N LYS A 392 0.95 -14.23 -10.76
CA LYS A 392 1.95 -13.39 -10.09
C LYS A 392 1.36 -12.03 -9.70
N SER A 393 0.54 -11.43 -10.56
CA SER A 393 -0.18 -10.19 -10.28
C SER A 393 -1.13 -10.35 -9.08
N ALA A 394 -1.87 -11.46 -9.01
CA ALA A 394 -2.72 -11.78 -7.87
C ALA A 394 -1.91 -11.96 -6.58
N GLN A 395 -0.75 -12.63 -6.64
CA GLN A 395 0.17 -12.77 -5.50
C GLN A 395 0.70 -11.41 -5.02
N ILE A 396 1.12 -10.53 -5.94
CA ILE A 396 1.57 -9.17 -5.62
C ILE A 396 0.46 -8.39 -4.93
N LYS A 397 -0.77 -8.43 -5.47
CA LYS A 397 -1.93 -7.76 -4.86
C LYS A 397 -2.20 -8.28 -3.44
N HIS A 398 -2.14 -9.60 -3.25
CA HIS A 398 -2.32 -10.21 -1.93
C HIS A 398 -1.24 -9.74 -0.93
N LEU A 399 0.03 -9.75 -1.34
CA LEU A 399 1.14 -9.30 -0.50
C LEU A 399 1.06 -7.80 -0.16
N ARG A 400 0.66 -6.96 -1.12
CA ARG A 400 0.41 -5.52 -0.88
C ARG A 400 -0.67 -5.29 0.17
N LEU A 401 -1.82 -5.95 0.02
CA LEU A 401 -2.92 -5.85 1.00
C LEU A 401 -2.50 -6.35 2.38
N ARG A 402 -1.72 -7.44 2.44
CA ARG A 402 -1.16 -7.94 3.70
C ARG A 402 -0.22 -6.93 4.35
N GLY A 403 0.69 -6.33 3.58
CA GLY A 403 1.60 -5.29 4.05
C GLY A 403 0.86 -4.08 4.61
N LEU A 404 -0.15 -3.58 3.90
CA LEU A 404 -0.98 -2.45 4.36
C LEU A 404 -1.71 -2.77 5.67
N ASN A 405 -2.30 -3.96 5.77
CA ASN A 405 -2.99 -4.38 6.99
C ASN A 405 -2.04 -4.51 8.19
N GLN A 406 -0.82 -5.01 7.96
CA GLN A 406 0.22 -5.06 8.99
C GLN A 406 0.65 -3.66 9.42
N ALA A 407 0.90 -2.75 8.47
CA ALA A 407 1.25 -1.36 8.77
C ALA A 407 0.16 -0.66 9.58
N ARG A 408 -1.12 -0.81 9.19
CA ARG A 408 -2.26 -0.28 9.95
C ARG A 408 -2.31 -0.85 11.37
N LYS A 409 -2.10 -2.17 11.53
CA LYS A 409 -2.06 -2.80 12.86
C LYS A 409 -0.93 -2.26 13.73
N LEU A 410 0.27 -2.09 13.17
CA LEU A 410 1.41 -1.50 13.87
C LEU A 410 1.14 -0.05 14.27
N LEU A 411 0.52 0.75 13.40
CA LEU A 411 0.17 2.13 13.72
C LEU A 411 -0.84 2.21 14.88
N VAL A 412 -1.85 1.34 14.89
CA VAL A 412 -2.81 1.25 16.02
C VAL A 412 -2.10 0.84 17.32
N GLN A 413 -1.15 -0.10 17.25
CA GLN A 413 -0.37 -0.50 18.42
C GLN A 413 0.57 0.61 18.91
N ALA A 414 1.23 1.33 17.99
CA ALA A 414 2.13 2.42 18.31
C ALA A 414 1.38 3.61 18.96
N THR A 415 0.21 3.95 18.42
CA THR A 415 -0.66 4.97 19.02
C THR A 415 -1.16 4.56 20.40
N ALA A 416 -1.60 3.30 20.57
CA ALA A 416 -1.95 2.77 21.89
C ALA A 416 -0.77 2.84 22.87
N LEU A 417 0.44 2.45 22.44
CA LEU A 417 1.64 2.51 23.27
C LEU A 417 2.01 3.94 23.65
N SER A 418 1.87 4.90 22.74
CA SER A 418 2.05 6.33 23.01
C SER A 418 1.07 6.83 24.07
N ASP A 419 -0.21 6.43 23.99
CA ASP A 419 -1.21 6.79 24.99
C ASP A 419 -0.86 6.19 26.38
N HIS A 420 -0.37 4.95 26.43
CA HIS A 420 0.10 4.34 27.68
C HIS A 420 1.33 5.06 28.26
N LYS A 421 2.29 5.47 27.43
CA LYS A 421 3.44 6.28 27.87
C LYS A 421 3.00 7.63 28.43
N ARG A 422 2.10 8.33 27.74
CA ARG A 422 1.52 9.59 28.23
C ARG A 422 0.83 9.42 29.57
N PHE A 423 0.05 8.35 29.73
CA PHE A 423 -0.61 8.04 30.98
C PHE A 423 0.38 7.73 32.11
N ALA A 424 1.43 6.94 31.85
CA ALA A 424 2.48 6.65 32.82
C ALA A 424 3.24 7.92 33.24
N LEU A 425 3.59 8.79 32.28
CA LEU A 425 4.21 10.09 32.57
C LEU A 425 3.30 11.01 33.38
N ALA A 426 1.99 11.02 33.08
CA ALA A 426 1.00 11.78 33.82
C ALA A 426 0.89 11.30 35.28
N ILE A 427 0.95 9.99 35.53
CA ILE A 427 1.01 9.44 36.89
C ILE A 427 2.32 9.86 37.57
N ALA A 428 3.45 9.73 36.87
CA ALA A 428 4.78 10.01 37.42
C ALA A 428 5.00 11.49 37.76
N SER A 429 4.32 12.42 37.07
CA SER A 429 4.44 13.85 37.35
C SER A 429 3.90 14.26 38.72
N GLY A 430 3.09 13.42 39.37
CA GLY A 430 2.56 13.68 40.71
C GLY A 430 1.65 14.91 40.81
N ALA A 431 1.27 15.52 39.68
CA ALA A 431 0.51 16.78 39.64
C ALA A 431 -0.90 16.67 40.25
N PHE A 432 -1.39 15.45 40.49
CA PHE A 432 -2.68 15.21 41.11
C PHE A 432 -2.56 14.21 42.27
N GLU A 433 -2.83 14.64 43.49
CA GLU A 433 -2.64 13.85 44.74
C GLU A 433 -3.48 12.57 44.84
N ARG A 434 -4.37 12.30 43.88
CA ARG A 434 -5.33 11.17 43.92
C ARG A 434 -5.51 10.45 42.59
N VAL A 435 -4.43 10.23 41.86
CA VAL A 435 -4.48 9.56 40.56
C VAL A 435 -5.20 8.21 40.63
N GLY A 436 -4.91 7.41 41.67
CA GLY A 436 -5.54 6.09 41.87
C GLY A 436 -7.07 6.15 41.91
N ARG A 437 -7.65 7.15 42.61
CA ARG A 437 -9.10 7.32 42.71
C ARG A 437 -9.72 7.70 41.36
N LEU A 438 -9.09 8.61 40.63
CA LEU A 438 -9.54 9.05 39.31
C LEU A 438 -9.54 7.87 38.32
N VAL A 439 -8.47 7.07 38.33
CA VAL A 439 -8.35 5.86 37.50
C VAL A 439 -9.43 4.85 37.88
N SER A 440 -9.67 4.59 39.17
CA SER A 440 -10.75 3.69 39.61
C SER A 440 -12.14 4.15 39.13
N ILE A 441 -12.44 5.45 39.20
CA ILE A 441 -13.71 5.99 38.68
C ILE A 441 -13.81 5.79 37.17
N ALA A 442 -12.75 6.12 36.43
CA ALA A 442 -12.75 5.99 34.98
C ALA A 442 -12.91 4.52 34.53
N LEU A 443 -12.27 3.59 35.24
CA LEU A 443 -12.42 2.14 35.02
C LEU A 443 -13.83 1.64 35.37
N LYS A 444 -14.43 2.12 36.48
CA LYS A 444 -15.84 1.83 36.81
C LYS A 444 -16.80 2.33 35.73
N GLN A 445 -16.47 3.43 35.08
CA GLN A 445 -17.19 3.97 33.92
C GLN A 445 -16.80 3.30 32.58
N ARG A 446 -15.98 2.24 32.60
CA ARG A 446 -15.49 1.52 31.41
C ARG A 446 -14.79 2.42 30.38
N ARG A 447 -14.12 3.49 30.83
CA ARG A 447 -13.34 4.37 29.96
C ARG A 447 -12.03 3.70 29.57
N GLY A 448 -11.70 3.73 28.28
CA GLY A 448 -10.38 3.35 27.79
C GLY A 448 -9.32 4.40 28.16
N ILE A 449 -8.04 4.09 27.92
CA ILE A 449 -6.91 4.91 28.40
C ILE A 449 -6.96 6.38 27.97
N ARG A 450 -7.39 6.68 26.73
CA ARG A 450 -7.63 8.05 26.27
C ARG A 450 -8.70 8.77 27.09
N GLY A 451 -9.75 8.06 27.48
CA GLY A 451 -10.80 8.58 28.36
C GLY A 451 -10.31 8.81 29.79
N ILE A 452 -9.32 8.03 30.25
CA ILE A 452 -8.66 8.23 31.54
C ILE A 452 -7.75 9.48 31.46
N LEU A 453 -6.96 9.61 30.40
CA LEU A 453 -6.10 10.78 30.15
C LEU A 453 -6.91 12.09 30.09
N THR A 454 -8.02 12.11 29.36
CA THR A 454 -8.87 13.31 29.30
C THR A 454 -9.49 13.66 30.66
N LEU A 455 -9.91 12.65 31.44
CA LEU A 455 -10.40 12.85 32.80
C LEU A 455 -9.28 13.38 33.73
N TYR A 456 -8.06 12.88 33.55
CA TYR A 456 -6.87 13.32 34.28
C TYR A 456 -6.53 14.77 33.96
N ASP A 457 -6.46 15.15 32.69
CA ASP A 457 -6.21 16.53 32.27
C ASP A 457 -7.28 17.50 32.79
N ALA A 458 -8.55 17.09 32.75
CA ALA A 458 -9.64 17.88 33.33
C ALA A 458 -9.48 18.05 34.85
N ALA A 459 -8.99 17.03 35.55
CA ALA A 459 -8.75 17.10 36.99
C ALA A 459 -7.52 17.95 37.35
N ALA A 460 -6.44 17.84 36.57
CA ALA A 460 -5.24 18.66 36.71
C ALA A 460 -5.55 20.15 36.50
N LYS A 461 -6.44 20.48 35.55
CA LYS A 461 -6.96 21.84 35.34
C LYS A 461 -7.97 22.30 36.40
N GLY A 462 -8.31 21.44 37.37
CA GLY A 462 -9.31 21.72 38.40
C GLY A 462 -10.76 21.74 37.90
N ILE A 463 -11.00 21.47 36.61
CA ILE A 463 -12.33 21.42 35.99
C ILE A 463 -13.12 20.22 36.52
N TYR A 464 -12.44 19.09 36.73
CA TYR A 464 -13.04 17.88 37.26
C TYR A 464 -12.52 17.56 38.67
N LYS A 465 -13.40 17.52 39.66
CA LYS A 465 -13.07 17.09 41.03
C LYS A 465 -13.76 15.75 41.32
N PRO A 466 -13.04 14.61 41.29
CA PRO A 466 -13.64 13.30 41.51
C PRO A 466 -14.26 13.19 42.92
N LYS A 467 -15.60 13.22 42.98
CA LYS A 467 -16.40 13.08 44.20
C LYS A 467 -16.77 11.61 44.47
N SER A 468 -15.79 10.74 44.67
CA SER A 468 -16.09 9.39 45.20
C SER A 468 -15.23 9.14 46.43
N TYR A 469 -15.81 8.87 47.58
CA TYR A 469 -15.05 8.51 48.79
C TYR A 469 -15.06 6.99 48.97
N THR A 470 -13.95 6.42 49.41
CA THR A 470 -13.92 5.00 49.80
C THR A 470 -14.60 4.83 51.15
N GLU A 471 -15.06 3.63 51.48
CA GLU A 471 -15.65 3.35 52.79
C GLU A 471 -14.68 3.64 53.93
N GLU A 472 -13.38 3.38 53.73
CA GLU A 472 -12.34 3.75 54.70
C GLU A 472 -12.24 5.27 54.88
N ASP A 473 -12.31 6.05 53.79
CA ASP A 473 -12.33 7.52 53.87
C ASP A 473 -13.61 8.02 54.56
N ASP A 474 -14.75 7.37 54.31
CA ASP A 474 -16.01 7.68 54.99
C ASP A 474 -15.90 7.39 56.48
N MET A 475 -15.39 6.22 56.86
CA MET A 475 -15.19 5.78 58.24
C MET A 475 -14.19 6.68 58.99
N ARG A 476 -13.04 7.00 58.38
CA ARG A 476 -12.05 7.94 58.95
C ARG A 476 -12.66 9.33 59.10
N GLY A 477 -13.40 9.80 58.10
CA GLY A 477 -14.11 11.07 58.17
C GLY A 477 -15.16 11.09 59.27
N LEU A 478 -15.93 10.00 59.43
CA LEU A 478 -16.94 9.84 60.47
C LEU A 478 -16.28 9.85 61.85
N LEU A 479 -15.20 9.09 62.04
CA LEU A 479 -14.47 9.01 63.30
C LEU A 479 -13.94 10.38 63.73
N LEU A 480 -13.25 11.08 62.82
CA LEU A 480 -12.72 12.42 63.07
C LEU A 480 -13.83 13.43 63.37
N TRP A 481 -14.97 13.31 62.68
CA TRP A 481 -16.15 14.12 62.96
C TRP A 481 -16.76 13.83 64.33
N ARG A 482 -16.86 12.56 64.73
CA ARG A 482 -17.45 12.16 66.02
C ARG A 482 -16.56 12.54 67.20
N LEU A 483 -15.24 12.44 67.07
CA LEU A 483 -14.30 12.80 68.12
C LEU A 483 -14.13 14.32 68.27
N GLY A 484 -14.11 15.05 67.16
CA GLY A 484 -13.72 16.46 67.13
C GLY A 484 -14.82 17.46 66.76
N GLY A 485 -16.05 16.98 66.54
CA GLY A 485 -17.15 17.78 66.05
C GLY A 485 -16.91 18.36 64.65
N ASN A 486 -17.74 19.36 64.29
CA ASN A 486 -17.76 19.92 62.93
C ASN A 486 -16.43 20.58 62.52
N ARG A 487 -15.68 21.15 63.49
CA ARG A 487 -14.41 21.85 63.20
C ARG A 487 -13.34 20.88 62.70
N ILE A 488 -13.14 19.76 63.40
CA ILE A 488 -12.17 18.74 62.98
C ILE A 488 -12.59 18.12 61.64
N ALA A 489 -13.88 17.87 61.42
CA ALA A 489 -14.36 17.37 60.12
C ALA A 489 -14.05 18.33 58.96
N HIS A 490 -14.17 19.65 59.16
CA HIS A 490 -13.80 20.64 58.15
C HIS A 490 -12.29 20.69 57.90
N ILE A 491 -11.47 20.59 58.96
CA ILE A 491 -10.01 20.51 58.83
C ILE A 491 -9.63 19.23 58.08
N ALA A 492 -10.21 18.09 58.44
CA ALA A 492 -10.00 16.80 57.80
C ALA A 492 -10.43 16.80 56.32
N HIS A 493 -11.55 17.45 55.99
CA HIS A 493 -11.97 17.63 54.59
C HIS A 493 -10.95 18.45 53.79
N ARG A 494 -10.39 19.52 54.36
CA ARG A 494 -9.43 20.38 53.66
C ARG A 494 -8.03 19.79 53.60
N ALA A 495 -7.54 19.25 54.70
CA ALA A 495 -6.17 18.77 54.86
C ALA A 495 -5.98 17.34 54.35
N LEU A 496 -6.97 16.47 54.57
CA LEU A 496 -6.89 15.05 54.20
C LEU A 496 -7.82 14.71 53.03
N GLY A 497 -8.54 15.69 52.48
CA GLY A 497 -9.53 15.49 51.40
C GLY A 497 -10.61 14.44 51.73
N LEU A 498 -10.93 14.25 53.01
CA LEU A 498 -11.99 13.33 53.46
C LEU A 498 -13.38 13.86 53.06
N PRO A 499 -14.47 13.07 53.16
CA PRO A 499 -15.79 13.56 52.79
C PRO A 499 -16.20 14.80 53.58
N GLY A 500 -16.86 15.73 52.92
CA GLY A 500 -17.39 16.93 53.57
C GLY A 500 -18.49 16.58 54.58
N LEU A 501 -18.73 17.49 55.54
CA LEU A 501 -19.68 17.28 56.64
C LEU A 501 -21.07 16.82 56.20
N THR A 502 -21.60 17.41 55.12
CA THR A 502 -22.90 17.02 54.56
C THR A 502 -22.89 15.58 54.04
N THR A 503 -21.81 15.16 53.38
CA THR A 503 -21.64 13.77 52.93
C THR A 503 -21.52 12.82 54.10
N LEU A 504 -20.76 13.18 55.15
CA LEU A 504 -20.63 12.38 56.36
C LEU A 504 -21.96 12.24 57.11
N ARG A 505 -22.77 13.30 57.20
CA ARG A 505 -24.12 13.23 57.81
C ARG A 505 -25.05 12.31 57.03
N ASN A 506 -25.04 12.43 55.70
CA ASN A 506 -25.87 11.57 54.84
C ASN A 506 -25.43 10.10 54.89
N ARG A 507 -24.14 9.84 55.12
CA ARG A 507 -23.57 8.50 55.26
C ARG A 507 -23.53 7.98 56.69
N SER A 508 -23.71 8.83 57.69
CA SER A 508 -23.85 8.39 59.07
C SER A 508 -25.23 7.77 59.22
N ILE A 509 -25.33 6.49 58.91
CA ILE A 509 -26.47 5.65 59.28
C ILE A 509 -26.37 5.40 60.79
N MET A 510 -26.33 6.46 61.60
CA MET A 510 -26.77 6.33 62.98
C MET A 510 -28.29 6.47 62.91
N PRO A 511 -29.06 5.39 63.08
CA PRO A 511 -30.48 5.55 63.33
C PRO A 511 -30.65 6.53 64.50
N PRO A 512 -31.61 7.47 64.41
CA PRO A 512 -31.88 8.35 65.52
C PRO A 512 -32.11 7.49 66.77
N LEU A 513 -31.49 7.88 67.90
CA LEU A 513 -31.77 7.23 69.17
C LEU A 513 -33.23 7.53 69.51
N ILE A 514 -34.12 6.59 69.21
CA ILE A 514 -35.52 6.67 69.60
C ILE A 514 -35.54 6.37 71.10
N THR A 515 -35.63 7.42 71.92
CA THR A 515 -35.91 7.24 73.34
C THR A 515 -37.27 6.59 73.46
N SER A 516 -37.33 5.34 73.91
CA SER A 516 -38.60 4.72 74.24
C SER A 516 -39.24 5.54 75.38
N PRO A 517 -40.44 6.11 75.20
CA PRO A 517 -41.13 6.84 76.25
C PRO A 517 -41.67 5.92 77.36
N SER A 518 -41.52 4.60 77.23
CA SER A 518 -41.88 3.65 78.28
C SER A 518 -41.01 3.88 79.50
N MET A 519 -41.64 4.16 80.64
CA MET A 519 -41.02 4.14 81.97
C MET A 519 -40.15 2.87 82.08
N PRO A 520 -38.88 2.96 82.52
CA PRO A 520 -38.08 1.77 82.77
C PRO A 520 -38.84 0.89 83.75
N THR A 521 -39.30 -0.26 83.28
CA THR A 521 -39.93 -1.25 84.12
C THR A 521 -38.84 -1.79 85.03
N THR A 522 -39.11 -1.86 86.34
CA THR A 522 -38.14 -2.24 87.39
C THR A 522 -37.47 -3.60 87.18
N SER A 523 -37.95 -4.42 86.23
CA SER A 523 -37.32 -5.69 85.87
C SER A 523 -35.97 -5.57 85.16
N TRP A 524 -35.62 -4.39 84.60
CA TRP A 524 -34.33 -4.20 83.91
C TRP A 524 -33.20 -3.68 84.82
N GLN A 525 -33.49 -3.38 86.10
CA GLN A 525 -32.49 -2.89 87.07
C GLN A 525 -31.62 -3.99 87.71
N LEU A 526 -31.78 -5.26 87.35
CA LEU A 526 -31.03 -6.39 87.95
C LEU A 526 -29.95 -7.01 87.04
N HIS A 527 -29.66 -6.44 85.86
CA HIS A 527 -28.65 -6.98 84.93
C HIS A 527 -27.75 -5.93 84.27
N ILE A 528 -27.30 -4.93 85.05
CA ILE A 528 -25.98 -4.30 84.82
C ILE A 528 -25.02 -4.97 85.79
#